data_AF-A0A957X325-F1
#
_entry.id   AF-A0A957X325-F1
#
_cell.length_a   1.000
_cell.length_b   1.000
_cell.length_c   1.000
_cell.angle_alpha   90.00
_cell.angle_beta   90.00
_cell.angle_gamma   90.00
#
_symmetry.space_group_name_H-M   'P 1'
#
loop_
_entity.id
_entity.type
_entity.pdbx_description
1 polymer ?
#
loop_
_entity_poly.entity_id
_entity_poly.type
_entity_poly.pdbx_seq_one_letter_code
_entity_poly.pdbx_strand_id
1 'polypeptide(L)'
;FYPINDGDLANLVAFIQALPAVDHETTPIAVGPLGRILHVTGLVTVVPAEVIDHNAPRPQTIAKAATKEYGEYLAQSCTGCHGKTLSGGPVPGVPSDGPFPRNLTPDVATGLGTWQEADFVRTLRTGVRPDGSTLAAAMPWQAFSAMTDEELSALWLYLQSMPAQPYGNR
;
A
#
# COMPACT_ATOMS: atom_id res chain seq x y z
N PHE A 1 -5.22 -10.44 0.44
CA PHE A 1 -4.79 -10.44 -0.97
C PHE A 1 -4.92 -9.02 -1.49
N TYR A 2 -3.82 -8.46 -1.97
CA TYR A 2 -3.79 -7.15 -2.60
C TYR A 2 -4.75 -7.18 -3.80
N PRO A 3 -5.64 -6.20 -4.02
CA PRO A 3 -6.60 -6.24 -5.10
C PRO A 3 -5.93 -5.87 -6.44
N ILE A 4 -4.90 -6.59 -6.85
CA ILE A 4 -4.27 -6.41 -8.17
C ILE A 4 -5.17 -7.04 -9.25
N ASN A 5 -5.51 -6.27 -10.28
CA ASN A 5 -6.29 -6.78 -11.40
C ASN A 5 -5.40 -7.56 -12.38
N ASP A 6 -6.03 -8.33 -13.29
CA ASP A 6 -5.32 -9.18 -14.27
C ASP A 6 -4.35 -8.38 -15.16
N GLY A 7 -4.71 -7.14 -15.52
CA GLY A 7 -3.89 -6.29 -16.39
C GLY A 7 -2.59 -5.88 -15.69
N ASP A 8 -2.67 -5.43 -14.44
CA ASP A 8 -1.50 -5.07 -13.66
C ASP A 8 -0.64 -6.30 -13.31
N LEU A 9 -1.27 -7.45 -13.05
CA LEU A 9 -0.55 -8.72 -12.86
C LEU A 9 0.21 -9.12 -14.13
N ALA A 10 -0.42 -9.01 -15.31
CA ALA A 10 0.23 -9.28 -16.59
C ALA A 10 1.42 -8.35 -16.83
N ASN A 11 1.31 -7.06 -16.50
CA ASN A 11 2.40 -6.10 -16.60
C ASN A 11 3.57 -6.46 -15.69
N LEU A 12 3.30 -6.88 -14.45
CA LEU A 12 4.33 -7.35 -13.52
C LEU A 12 5.04 -8.61 -14.03
N VAL A 13 4.29 -9.59 -14.53
CA VAL A 13 4.86 -10.82 -15.09
C VAL A 13 5.74 -10.48 -16.30
N ALA A 14 5.26 -9.64 -17.22
CA ALA A 14 6.02 -9.21 -18.37
C ALA A 14 7.31 -8.46 -17.98
N PHE A 15 7.23 -7.57 -16.98
CA PHE A 15 8.39 -6.86 -16.47
C PHE A 15 9.43 -7.81 -15.87
N ILE A 16 9.01 -8.74 -15.00
CA ILE A 16 9.90 -9.72 -14.37
C ILE A 16 10.55 -10.62 -15.43
N GLN A 17 9.79 -11.06 -16.43
CA GLN A 17 10.32 -11.88 -17.53
C GLN A 17 11.30 -11.14 -18.43
N ALA A 18 11.23 -9.81 -18.48
CA ALA A 18 12.15 -8.97 -19.26
C ALA A 18 13.48 -8.72 -18.51
N LEU A 19 13.54 -8.95 -17.20
CA LEU A 19 14.78 -8.81 -16.44
C LEU A 19 15.76 -9.95 -16.76
N PRO A 20 17.08 -9.69 -16.79
CA PRO A 20 18.07 -10.76 -16.93
C PRO A 20 17.92 -11.80 -15.81
N ALA A 21 18.07 -13.07 -16.16
CA ALA A 21 18.14 -14.13 -15.16
C ALA A 21 19.34 -13.87 -14.22
N VAL A 22 19.08 -13.93 -12.93
CA VAL A 22 20.11 -13.87 -11.89
C VAL A 22 20.10 -15.21 -11.18
N ASP A 23 21.24 -15.90 -11.18
CA ASP A 23 21.40 -17.13 -10.42
C ASP A 23 21.38 -16.83 -8.93
N HIS A 24 20.42 -17.44 -8.23
CA HIS A 24 20.33 -17.43 -6.78
C HIS A 24 20.30 -18.87 -6.29
N GLU A 25 21.21 -19.21 -5.37
CA GLU A 25 21.08 -20.45 -4.61
C GLU A 25 19.86 -20.32 -3.69
N THR A 26 18.76 -20.96 -4.08
CA THR A 26 17.61 -21.11 -3.20
C THR A 26 17.81 -22.35 -2.35
N THR A 27 17.80 -22.20 -1.03
CA THR A 27 17.75 -23.34 -0.12
C THR A 27 16.51 -24.18 -0.44
N PRO A 28 16.64 -25.47 -0.77
CA PRO A 28 15.47 -26.32 -1.02
C PRO A 28 14.58 -26.34 0.22
N ILE A 29 13.30 -26.02 0.06
CA ILE A 29 12.31 -26.17 1.12
C ILE A 29 12.05 -27.68 1.27
N ALA A 30 12.73 -28.31 2.23
CA ALA A 30 12.55 -29.73 2.54
C ALA A 30 11.63 -29.87 3.76
N VAL A 31 10.37 -30.26 3.53
CA VAL A 31 9.44 -30.59 4.62
C VAL A 31 9.78 -31.98 5.16
N GLY A 32 10.33 -32.02 6.38
CA GLY A 32 10.67 -33.26 7.08
C GLY A 32 9.45 -34.10 7.49
N PRO A 33 9.65 -35.33 7.99
CA PRO A 33 8.56 -36.26 8.30
C PRO A 33 7.48 -35.68 9.22
N LEU A 34 7.88 -34.97 10.28
CA LEU A 34 6.93 -34.31 11.19
C LEU A 34 6.09 -33.25 10.47
N GLY A 35 6.72 -32.39 9.65
CA GLY A 35 6.00 -31.37 8.88
C GLY A 35 5.00 -31.97 7.90
N ARG A 36 5.33 -33.12 7.29
CA ARG A 36 4.40 -33.86 6.42
C ARG A 36 3.23 -34.44 7.20
N ILE A 37 3.47 -35.02 8.39
CA ILE A 37 2.40 -35.52 9.27
C ILE A 37 1.49 -34.36 9.69
N LEU A 38 2.06 -33.25 10.14
CA LEU A 38 1.30 -32.05 10.52
C LEU A 38 0.48 -31.50 9.34
N HIS A 39 1.01 -31.57 8.12
CA HIS A 39 0.28 -31.18 6.92
C HIS A 39 -0.92 -32.09 6.61
N VAL A 40 -0.69 -33.39 6.52
CA VAL A 40 -1.73 -34.38 6.18
C VAL A 40 -2.81 -34.45 7.27
N THR A 41 -2.46 -34.19 8.53
CA THR A 41 -3.42 -34.13 9.66
C THR A 41 -4.14 -32.79 9.76
N GLY A 42 -3.83 -31.81 8.91
CA GLY A 42 -4.47 -30.49 8.88
C GLY A 42 -4.02 -29.55 10.01
N LEU A 43 -3.01 -29.92 10.79
CA LEU A 43 -2.45 -29.09 11.87
C LEU A 43 -1.57 -27.96 11.33
N VAL A 44 -1.00 -28.12 10.14
CA VAL A 44 -0.22 -27.09 9.42
C VAL A 44 -0.58 -27.14 7.94
N THR A 45 -0.54 -26.02 7.22
CA THR A 45 -0.60 -26.04 5.74
C THR A 45 0.78 -25.67 5.19
N VAL A 46 1.42 -26.60 4.47
CA VAL A 46 2.73 -26.34 3.83
C VAL A 46 2.61 -25.95 2.36
N VAL A 47 1.39 -25.98 1.81
CA VAL A 47 1.07 -25.59 0.44
C VAL A 47 0.15 -24.35 0.52
N PRO A 48 0.71 -23.13 0.45
CA PRO A 48 -0.10 -21.91 0.55
C PRO A 48 -1.24 -21.85 -0.46
N ALA A 49 -1.10 -22.48 -1.62
CA ALA A 49 -2.16 -22.56 -2.62
C ALA A 49 -3.45 -23.18 -2.08
N GLU A 50 -3.43 -24.03 -1.05
CA GLU A 50 -4.64 -24.65 -0.50
C GLU A 50 -5.50 -23.70 0.34
N VAL A 51 -4.91 -22.63 0.88
CA VAL A 51 -5.64 -21.62 1.68
C VAL A 51 -6.11 -20.42 0.85
N ILE A 52 -5.81 -20.40 -0.45
CA ILE A 52 -6.24 -19.36 -1.38
C ILE A 52 -7.54 -19.81 -2.02
N ASP A 53 -8.58 -18.97 -1.94
CA ASP A 53 -9.81 -19.19 -2.71
C ASP A 53 -9.54 -18.90 -4.20
N HIS A 54 -9.31 -19.96 -4.98
CA HIS A 54 -9.08 -19.89 -6.42
C HIS A 54 -10.33 -19.48 -7.22
N ASN A 55 -11.50 -19.49 -6.60
CA ASN A 55 -12.76 -19.06 -7.21
C ASN A 55 -13.17 -17.64 -6.82
N ALA A 56 -12.37 -16.96 -5.98
CA ALA A 56 -12.65 -15.58 -5.59
C ALA A 56 -12.77 -14.69 -6.85
N PRO A 57 -13.76 -13.76 -6.90
CA PRO A 57 -13.90 -12.84 -8.00
C PRO A 57 -12.60 -12.07 -8.22
N ARG A 58 -12.11 -12.05 -9.47
CA ARG A 58 -10.93 -11.28 -9.81
C ARG A 58 -11.24 -9.78 -9.69
N PRO A 59 -10.34 -8.97 -9.11
CA PRO A 59 -10.54 -7.53 -9.03
C PRO A 59 -10.80 -6.95 -10.43
N GLN A 60 -11.79 -6.08 -10.54
CA GLN A 60 -12.09 -5.42 -11.80
C GLN A 60 -10.97 -4.46 -12.18
N THR A 61 -10.70 -4.34 -13.47
CA THR A 61 -9.81 -3.29 -13.99
C THR A 61 -10.47 -1.94 -13.76
N ILE A 62 -9.80 -1.08 -12.99
CA ILE A 62 -10.22 0.29 -12.75
C ILE A 62 -9.59 1.17 -13.83
N ALA A 63 -10.40 2.00 -14.47
CA ALA A 63 -9.91 2.95 -15.46
C ALA A 63 -8.95 3.94 -14.78
N LYS A 64 -7.79 4.18 -15.41
CA LYS A 64 -6.86 5.22 -14.96
C LYS A 64 -7.46 6.57 -15.29
N ALA A 65 -7.94 7.26 -14.26
CA ALA A 65 -8.62 8.54 -14.36
C ALA A 65 -8.61 9.22 -12.98
N ALA A 66 -8.79 10.54 -12.93
CA ALA A 66 -8.97 11.28 -11.66
C ALA A 66 -10.33 10.98 -11.02
N THR A 67 -10.50 9.78 -10.49
CA THR A 67 -11.71 9.30 -9.81
C THR A 67 -11.38 8.75 -8.43
N LYS A 68 -12.40 8.72 -7.55
CA LYS A 68 -12.27 8.15 -6.20
C LYS A 68 -11.88 6.68 -6.26
N GLU A 69 -12.44 5.91 -7.18
CA GLU A 69 -12.23 4.47 -7.30
C GLU A 69 -10.78 4.16 -7.69
N TYR A 70 -10.21 4.96 -8.60
CA TYR A 70 -8.79 4.82 -8.94
C TYR A 70 -7.89 5.29 -7.81
N GLY A 71 -8.28 6.35 -7.11
CA GLY A 71 -7.59 6.80 -5.90
C GLY A 71 -7.56 5.73 -4.80
N GLU A 72 -8.66 5.02 -4.58
CA GLU A 72 -8.76 3.92 -3.61
C GLU A 72 -7.80 2.78 -3.95
N TYR A 73 -7.70 2.47 -5.23
CA TYR A 73 -6.77 1.47 -5.74
C TYR A 73 -5.31 1.86 -5.49
N LEU A 74 -4.94 3.12 -5.80
CA LEU A 74 -3.59 3.63 -5.57
C LEU A 74 -3.25 3.73 -4.07
N ALA A 75 -4.23 4.11 -3.25
CA ALA A 75 -4.08 4.31 -1.81
C ALA A 75 -3.79 3.01 -1.04
N GLN A 76 -3.98 1.84 -1.66
CA GLN A 76 -3.59 0.56 -1.07
C GLN A 76 -2.11 0.54 -0.67
N SER A 77 -1.26 1.19 -1.48
CA SER A 77 0.17 1.36 -1.19
C SER A 77 0.45 2.15 0.09
N CYS A 78 -0.47 3.03 0.49
CA CYS A 78 -0.38 3.83 1.72
C CYS A 78 -0.76 3.04 2.98
N THR A 79 -1.64 2.04 2.87
CA THR A 79 -2.26 1.37 4.04
C THR A 79 -1.27 0.58 4.90
N GLY A 80 -0.17 0.09 4.32
CA GLY A 80 0.87 -0.62 5.07
C GLY A 80 1.50 0.24 6.17
N CYS A 81 1.77 1.51 5.85
CA CYS A 81 2.35 2.46 6.79
C CYS A 81 1.28 3.30 7.49
N HIS A 82 0.24 3.78 6.82
CA HIS A 82 -0.76 4.68 7.40
C HIS A 82 -1.91 3.98 8.13
N GLY A 83 -1.96 2.65 8.13
CA GLY A 83 -3.07 1.88 8.70
C GLY A 83 -4.20 1.69 7.71
N LYS A 84 -5.15 0.80 8.03
CA LYS A 84 -6.27 0.48 7.13
C LYS A 84 -7.24 1.65 6.99
N THR A 85 -7.36 2.45 8.05
CA THR A 85 -8.17 3.66 8.09
C THR A 85 -7.43 4.89 7.55
N LEU A 86 -6.15 4.75 7.19
CA LEU A 86 -5.26 5.84 6.78
C LEU A 86 -5.12 6.97 7.83
N SER A 87 -5.48 6.71 9.08
CA SER A 87 -5.37 7.68 10.19
C SER A 87 -3.95 7.88 10.70
N GLY A 88 -2.97 7.14 10.18
CA GLY A 88 -1.60 7.14 10.69
C GLY A 88 -1.52 6.63 12.13
N GLY A 89 -0.37 6.83 12.76
CA GLY A 89 -0.14 6.46 14.16
C GLY A 89 1.00 5.47 14.39
N PRO A 90 1.23 5.12 15.67
CA PRO A 90 2.28 4.18 16.06
C PRO A 90 2.24 2.89 15.25
N VAL A 91 3.41 2.48 14.75
CA VAL A 91 3.57 1.21 14.01
C VAL A 91 4.02 0.14 15.01
N PRO A 92 3.33 -1.02 15.11
CA PRO A 92 3.74 -2.10 16.01
C PRO A 92 5.20 -2.52 15.75
N GLY A 93 6.00 -2.59 16.81
CA GLY A 93 7.43 -2.95 16.73
C GLY A 93 8.37 -1.79 16.38
N VAL A 94 7.87 -0.58 16.16
CA VAL A 94 8.69 0.64 16.00
C VAL A 94 8.80 1.37 17.34
N PRO A 95 10.01 1.80 17.76
CA PRO A 95 10.20 2.63 18.96
C PRO A 95 9.32 3.88 18.98
N SER A 96 8.96 4.34 20.18
CA SER A 96 8.04 5.48 20.40
C SER A 96 8.52 6.82 19.83
N ASP A 97 9.82 6.93 19.53
CA ASP A 97 10.48 8.09 18.95
C ASP A 97 10.68 7.98 17.42
N GLY A 98 10.24 6.89 16.80
CA GLY A 98 10.31 6.68 15.36
C GLY A 98 9.37 7.61 14.56
N PRO A 99 9.65 7.87 13.28
CA PRO A 99 8.79 8.72 12.45
C PRO A 99 7.47 7.98 12.17
N PHE A 100 6.42 8.34 12.89
CA PHE A 100 5.11 7.75 12.67
C PHE A 100 4.40 8.33 11.45
N PRO A 101 3.75 7.48 10.64
CA PRO A 101 2.92 7.92 9.53
C PRO A 101 1.81 8.83 10.02
N ARG A 102 1.55 9.93 9.31
CA ARG A 102 0.55 10.94 9.67
C ARG A 102 -0.84 10.55 9.22
N ASN A 103 -1.84 11.21 9.76
CA ASN A 103 -3.22 11.04 9.33
C ASN A 103 -3.40 11.60 7.91
N LEU A 104 -3.99 10.82 7.01
CA LEU A 104 -4.29 11.21 5.62
C LEU A 104 -5.78 11.45 5.39
N THR A 105 -6.64 11.21 6.39
CA THR A 105 -8.08 11.46 6.30
C THR A 105 -8.36 12.97 6.31
N PRO A 106 -9.58 13.44 5.96
CA PRO A 106 -9.90 14.87 5.93
C PRO A 106 -10.12 15.47 7.33
N ASP A 107 -9.58 14.86 8.37
CA ASP A 107 -9.57 15.42 9.72
C ASP A 107 -8.82 16.77 9.74
N VAL A 108 -9.45 17.78 10.35
CA VAL A 108 -8.93 19.15 10.37
C VAL A 108 -7.77 19.30 11.35
N ALA A 109 -7.78 18.56 12.46
CA ALA A 109 -6.81 18.72 13.53
C ALA A 109 -5.48 18.02 13.21
N THR A 110 -5.54 16.84 12.61
CA THR A 110 -4.38 15.96 12.44
C THR A 110 -4.15 15.48 11.01
N GLY A 111 -5.16 15.59 10.15
CA GLY A 111 -5.18 15.08 8.78
C GLY A 111 -5.00 16.16 7.71
N LEU A 112 -5.64 15.92 6.56
CA LEU A 112 -5.59 16.76 5.37
C LEU A 112 -6.75 17.76 5.29
N GLY A 113 -7.58 17.89 6.33
CA GLY A 113 -8.82 18.69 6.29
C GLY A 113 -8.63 20.18 5.99
N THR A 114 -7.43 20.72 6.22
CA THR A 114 -7.08 22.12 5.92
C THR A 114 -6.28 22.28 4.63
N TRP A 115 -5.90 21.17 3.97
CA TRP A 115 -5.06 21.18 2.80
C TRP A 115 -5.90 21.41 1.54
N GLN A 116 -5.28 22.02 0.54
CA GLN A 116 -5.80 22.03 -0.82
C GLN A 116 -5.12 20.93 -1.64
N GLU A 117 -5.73 20.52 -2.75
CA GLU A 117 -5.14 19.54 -3.66
C GLU A 117 -3.72 19.93 -4.10
N ALA A 118 -3.51 21.21 -4.42
CA ALA A 118 -2.20 21.74 -4.80
C ALA A 118 -1.15 21.58 -3.69
N ASP A 119 -1.55 21.64 -2.42
CA ASP A 119 -0.67 21.41 -1.28
C ASP A 119 -0.28 19.93 -1.18
N PHE A 120 -1.23 19.03 -1.38
CA PHE A 120 -1.01 17.59 -1.41
C PHE A 120 -0.07 17.19 -2.55
N VAL A 121 -0.37 17.64 -3.78
CA VAL A 121 0.45 17.38 -4.97
C VAL A 121 1.86 17.93 -4.76
N ARG A 122 2.00 19.21 -4.36
CA ARG A 122 3.31 19.81 -4.10
C ARG A 122 4.10 19.01 -3.07
N THR A 123 3.44 18.56 -2.00
CA THR A 123 4.08 17.78 -0.94
C THR A 123 4.62 16.44 -1.47
N LEU A 124 3.84 15.71 -2.27
CA LEU A 124 4.30 14.44 -2.85
C LEU A 124 5.39 14.63 -3.90
N ARG A 125 5.38 15.74 -4.63
CA ARG A 125 6.42 16.07 -5.61
C ARG A 125 7.76 16.45 -4.97
N THR A 126 7.72 17.18 -3.86
CA THR A 126 8.90 17.86 -3.29
C THR A 126 9.36 17.28 -1.95
N GLY A 127 8.52 16.51 -1.28
CA GLY A 127 8.76 16.09 0.10
C GLY A 127 8.57 17.23 1.12
N VAL A 128 8.04 18.40 0.72
CA VAL A 128 7.90 19.58 1.59
C VAL A 128 6.42 19.91 1.83
N ARG A 129 6.05 19.99 3.10
CA ARG A 129 4.68 20.28 3.54
C ARG A 129 4.32 21.77 3.45
N PRO A 130 3.04 22.13 3.56
CA PRO A 130 2.60 23.54 3.61
C PRO A 130 3.20 24.36 4.75
N ASP A 131 3.49 23.71 5.88
CA ASP A 131 4.15 24.32 7.04
C ASP A 131 5.68 24.47 6.87
N GLY A 132 6.23 24.06 5.72
CA GLY A 132 7.66 24.10 5.42
C GLY A 132 8.45 22.91 5.97
N SER A 133 7.85 22.03 6.76
CA SER A 133 8.53 20.82 7.27
C SER A 133 8.69 19.76 6.18
N THR A 134 9.77 19.00 6.25
CA THR A 134 10.04 17.92 5.30
C THR A 134 9.41 16.60 5.74
N LEU A 135 8.98 15.80 4.78
CA LEU A 135 8.55 14.43 5.02
C LEU A 135 9.72 13.58 5.54
N ALA A 136 9.42 12.65 6.43
CA ALA A 136 10.45 11.75 6.96
C ALA A 136 11.01 10.88 5.84
N ALA A 137 12.30 10.53 5.90
CA ALA A 137 12.95 9.68 4.91
C ALA A 137 12.32 8.28 4.78
N ALA A 138 11.61 7.82 5.82
CA ALA A 138 10.86 6.57 5.80
C ALA A 138 9.61 6.61 4.90
N MET A 139 9.11 7.80 4.56
CA MET A 139 8.04 7.95 3.58
C MET A 139 8.66 7.95 2.17
N PRO A 140 8.25 7.05 1.26
CA PRO A 140 8.85 6.92 -0.07
C PRO A 140 8.29 7.97 -1.06
N TRP A 141 8.33 9.25 -0.67
CA TRP A 141 7.77 10.34 -1.47
C TRP A 141 8.45 10.52 -2.82
N GLN A 142 9.73 10.14 -2.96
CA GLN A 142 10.43 10.18 -4.26
C GLN A 142 9.86 9.18 -5.27
N ALA A 143 9.27 8.06 -4.81
CA ALA A 143 8.57 7.15 -5.71
C ALA A 143 7.22 7.75 -6.15
N PHE A 144 6.49 8.35 -5.20
CA PHE A 144 5.21 9.01 -5.48
C PHE A 144 5.37 10.29 -6.30
N SER A 145 6.53 10.94 -6.25
CA SER A 145 6.82 12.11 -7.09
C SER A 145 6.93 11.77 -8.58
N ALA A 146 6.95 10.49 -8.96
CA ALA A 146 6.89 10.03 -10.34
C ALA A 146 5.47 9.72 -10.84
N MET A 147 4.45 9.73 -9.98
CA MET A 147 3.05 9.54 -10.39
C MET A 147 2.60 10.66 -11.34
N THR A 148 1.65 10.40 -12.22
CA THR A 148 1.02 11.43 -13.06
C THR A 148 0.16 12.38 -12.21
N ASP A 149 -0.13 13.58 -12.72
CA ASP A 149 -1.03 14.51 -12.03
C ASP A 149 -2.43 13.92 -11.87
N GLU A 150 -2.87 13.10 -12.83
CA GLU A 150 -4.13 12.37 -12.76
C GLU A 150 -4.17 11.34 -11.63
N GLU A 151 -3.10 10.57 -11.43
CA GLU A 151 -2.96 9.63 -10.30
C GLU A 151 -2.94 10.35 -8.94
N LEU A 152 -2.23 11.47 -8.84
CA LEU A 152 -2.19 12.27 -7.61
C LEU A 152 -3.55 12.91 -7.31
N SER A 153 -4.26 13.36 -8.35
CA SER A 153 -5.63 13.89 -8.22
C SER A 153 -6.60 12.79 -7.79
N ALA A 154 -6.52 11.60 -8.38
CA ALA A 154 -7.30 10.44 -7.97
C ALA A 154 -7.09 10.11 -6.48
N LEU A 155 -5.83 10.03 -6.03
CA LEU A 155 -5.48 9.84 -4.62
C LEU A 155 -6.11 10.90 -3.72
N TRP A 156 -6.00 12.17 -4.09
CA TRP A 156 -6.60 13.28 -3.36
C TRP A 156 -8.13 13.13 -3.23
N LEU A 157 -8.82 12.86 -4.35
CA LEU A 157 -10.27 12.65 -4.37
C LEU A 157 -10.69 11.50 -3.45
N TYR A 158 -9.95 10.39 -3.45
CA TYR A 158 -10.22 9.29 -2.54
C TYR A 158 -10.05 9.69 -1.08
N LEU A 159 -8.88 10.24 -0.71
CA LEU A 159 -8.57 10.63 0.66
C LEU A 159 -9.59 11.63 1.22
N GLN A 160 -9.98 12.62 0.44
CA GLN A 160 -10.99 13.61 0.85
C GLN A 160 -12.40 13.03 0.95
N SER A 161 -12.68 11.91 0.30
CA SER A 161 -13.96 11.23 0.39
C SER A 161 -14.09 10.30 1.61
N MET A 162 -12.99 10.06 2.33
CA MET A 162 -12.99 9.19 3.51
C MET A 162 -13.65 9.87 4.70
N PRO A 163 -14.23 9.10 5.65
CA PRO A 163 -14.59 9.65 6.94
C PRO A 163 -13.36 10.24 7.64
N ALA A 164 -13.50 11.42 8.23
CA ALA A 164 -12.48 11.97 9.10
C ALA A 164 -12.24 11.02 10.29
N GLN A 165 -10.99 10.67 10.54
CA GLN A 165 -10.59 9.82 11.66
C GLN A 165 -9.64 10.59 12.58
N PRO A 166 -9.72 10.43 13.91
CA PRO A 166 -8.66 10.89 14.80
C PRO A 166 -7.34 10.17 14.49
N TYR A 167 -6.21 10.86 14.67
CA TYR A 167 -4.89 10.26 14.54
C TYR A 167 -4.72 9.02 15.44
N GLY A 168 -4.16 7.94 14.88
CA GLY A 168 -3.83 6.73 15.63
C GLY A 168 -4.86 5.60 15.60
N ASN A 169 -6.04 5.80 14.99
CA ASN A 169 -7.09 4.79 14.86
C ASN A 169 -6.86 3.82 13.67
N ARG A 170 -5.71 3.13 13.65
CA ARG A 170 -5.17 2.37 12.48
C ARG A 170 -5.95 1.14 12.02
#